data_AF-A0A9D9TYE0-F1
#
_entry.id   AF-A0A9D9TYE0-F1
#
_cell.length_a   1.000
_cell.length_b   1.000
_cell.length_c   1.000
_cell.angle_alpha   90.00
_cell.angle_beta   90.00
_cell.angle_gamma   90.00
#
_symmetry.space_group_name_H-M   'P 1'
#
loop_
_entity.id
_entity.type
_entity.pdbx_description
1 polymer ?
#
loop_
_entity_poly.entity_id
_entity_poly.type
_entity_poly.pdbx_seq_one_letter_code
_entity_poly.pdbx_strand_id
1 'polypeptide(L)' 'MILFKKAGALQIWLDKQRKSGLKLGFVPTMGALHDGHISLIHSSKKVNDITVCS' A
#
# COMPACT_ATOMS: atom_id res chain seq x y z
N MET A 1 -5.36 5.47 -7.71
CA MET A 1 -4.16 5.64 -6.87
C MET A 1 -4.44 6.79 -5.91
N ILE A 2 -4.29 6.59 -4.59
CA ILE A 2 -4.46 7.64 -3.57
C ILE A 2 -3.07 8.00 -3.04
N LEU A 3 -2.78 9.29 -2.88
CA LEU A 3 -1.49 9.77 -2.37
C LEU A 3 -1.67 10.39 -0.98
N PHE A 4 -0.91 9.90 0.01
CA PHE A 4 -0.85 10.47 1.35
C PHE A 4 0.51 11.13 1.58
N LYS A 5 0.53 12.37 2.06
CA LYS A 5 1.76 13.11 2.42
C LYS A 5 1.99 13.23 3.94
N LYS A 6 1.05 12.74 4.75
CA LYS A 6 1.08 12.81 6.21
C LYS A 6 0.73 11.44 6.79
N ALA A 7 1.55 10.96 7.72
CA ALA A 7 1.36 9.66 8.35
C ALA A 7 -0.01 9.53 9.05
N GLY A 8 -0.46 10.57 9.76
CA GLY A 8 -1.75 10.56 10.46
C GLY A 8 -2.95 10.39 9.51
N ALA A 9 -2.92 11.03 8.34
CA ALA A 9 -3.98 10.88 7.34
C ALA A 9 -4.01 9.45 6.75
N LEU A 10 -2.84 8.86 6.50
CA LEU A 10 -2.72 7.48 6.07
C LEU A 10 -3.26 6.50 7.12
N GLN A 11 -2.87 6.69 8.39
CA GLN A 11 -3.30 5.84 9.50
C GLN A 11 -4.83 5.81 9.65
N ILE A 12 -5.47 6.99 9.67
CA ILE A 12 -6.94 7.11 9.77
C ILE A 12 -7.63 6.37 8.61
N TRP A 13 -7.10 6.50 7.40
CA TRP A 13 -7.67 5.81 6.24
C TRP A 13 -7.49 4.29 6.31
N LEU A 14 -6.30 3.81 6.67
CA LEU A 14 -6.02 2.37 6.80
C LEU A 14 -6.82 1.72 7.93
N ASP A 15 -7.09 2.43 9.03
CA ASP A 15 -7.93 1.91 10.12
C ASP A 15 -9.36 1.64 9.68
N LYS A 16 -9.93 2.48 8.81
CA LYS A 16 -11.23 2.19 8.19
C LYS A 16 -11.18 0.91 7.36
N GLN A 17 -10.14 0.72 6.54
CA GLN A 17 -10.02 -0.47 5.69
C GLN A 17 -9.84 -1.76 6.50
N ARG A 18 -9.00 -1.71 7.56
CA ARG A 18 -8.84 -2.81 8.51
C ARG A 18 -10.17 -3.19 9.17
N LYS A 19 -10.94 -2.19 9.62
CA LYS A 19 -12.27 -2.42 10.24
C LYS A 19 -13.28 -3.04 9.27
N SER A 20 -13.12 -2.80 7.96
CA SER A 20 -13.90 -3.45 6.90
C SER A 20 -13.43 -4.86 6.55
N GLY A 21 -12.42 -5.40 7.25
CA GLY A 21 -11.91 -6.76 7.05
C GLY A 21 -11.01 -6.92 5.82
N LEU A 22 -10.59 -5.82 5.18
CA LEU A 22 -9.73 -5.86 4.00
C LEU A 22 -8.28 -6.20 4.37
N LYS A 23 -7.66 -7.08 3.58
CA LYS A 23 -6.23 -7.43 3.68
C LYS A 23 -5.38 -6.32 3.09
N LEU A 24 -4.35 -5.91 3.83
CA LEU A 24 -3.45 -4.81 3.48
C LEU A 24 -2.05 -5.36 3.20
N GLY A 25 -1.52 -5.10 2.01
CA GLY A 25 -0.15 -5.37 1.62
C GLY A 25 0.69 -4.09 1.65
N PHE A 26 1.97 -4.23 1.98
CA PHE A 26 2.90 -3.10 2.05
C PHE A 26 4.17 -3.37 1.23
N VAL A 27 4.55 -2.40 0.40
CA VAL A 27 5.76 -2.42 -0.42
C VAL A 27 6.58 -1.15 -0.14
N PRO A 28 7.54 -1.19 0.80
CA PRO A 28 8.38 -0.03 1.07
C PRO A 28 9.38 0.22 -0.06
N THR A 29 9.49 1.47 -0.51
CA THR A 29 10.49 1.91 -1.49
C THR A 29 11.13 3.23 -1.03
N MET A 30 12.13 3.72 -1.76
CA MET A 30 12.68 5.07 -1.60
C MET A 30 12.45 5.96 -2.83
N GLY A 31 11.51 5.57 -3.71
CA GLY A 31 11.32 6.18 -5.02
C GLY A 31 12.19 5.55 -6.12
N ALA A 32 12.33 6.25 -7.26
CA ALA A 32 13.07 5.78 -8.44
C ALA A 32 12.70 4.34 -8.86
N LEU A 33 11.41 4.11 -9.11
CA LEU A 33 10.88 2.78 -9.35
C LEU A 33 11.45 2.15 -10.64
N HIS A 34 11.61 0.84 -10.60
CA HIS A 34 12.05 -0.01 -11.70
C HIS A 34 11.33 -1.36 -11.60
N ASP A 35 11.53 -2.26 -12.57
CA ASP A 35 10.74 -3.49 -12.70
C ASP A 35 10.74 -4.39 -11.46
N GLY A 36 11.82 -4.37 -10.68
CA GLY A 36 11.90 -5.04 -9.39
C GLY A 36 10.81 -4.57 -8.42
N HIS A 37 10.65 -3.26 -8.23
CA HIS A 37 9.58 -2.69 -7.41
C HIS A 37 8.20 -3.05 -7.95
N ILE A 38 8.01 -2.98 -9.28
CA ILE A 38 6.73 -3.30 -9.91
C ILE A 38 6.34 -4.76 -9.69
N SER A 39 7.31 -5.68 -9.73
CA SER A 39 7.08 -7.11 -9.42
C SER A 39 6.58 -7.33 -7.98
N LEU A 40 7.09 -6.58 -7.01
CA LEU A 40 6.65 -6.63 -5.62
C LEU A 40 5.23 -6.07 -5.46
N ILE A 41 4.92 -4.96 -6.14
CA ILE A 41 3.57 -4.38 -6.18
C ILE A 41 2.58 -5.38 -6.77
N HIS A 42 2.91 -6.02 -7.90
CA HIS A 42 2.06 -7.06 -8.50
C HIS A 42 1.84 -8.24 -7.57
N SER A 43 2.89 -8.70 -6.88
CA SER A 43 2.79 -9.80 -5.93
C SER A 43 1.90 -9.43 -4.74
N SER A 44 2.04 -8.20 -4.22
CA SER A 44 1.19 -7.66 -3.15
C SER A 44 -0.28 -7.61 -3.54
N LYS A 45 -0.59 -7.12 -4.76
CA LYS A 45 -1.97 -7.03 -5.28
C LYS A 45 -2.66 -8.38 -5.51
N LYS A 46 -1.90 -9.48 -5.65
CA LYS A 46 -2.47 -10.82 -5.85
C LYS A 46 -3.04 -11.43 -4.57
N VAL A 47 -2.52 -11.03 -3.41
CA VAL A 47 -2.83 -11.66 -2.11
C VAL A 47 -3.48 -10.71 -1.10
N ASN A 48 -3.60 -9.42 -1.43
CA ASN A 48 -4.20 -8.39 -0.60
C ASN A 48 -5.24 -7.58 -1.38
N ASP A 49 -6.23 -7.05 -0.67
CA ASP A 49 -7.26 -6.18 -1.26
C ASP A 49 -6.71 -4.79 -1.55
N ILE A 50 -5.76 -4.31 -0.74
CA ILE A 50 -5.13 -2.99 -0.85
C ILE A 50 -3.62 -3.14 -0.75
N THR A 51 -2.89 -2.48 -1.66
CA THR A 51 -1.42 -2.36 -1.59
C THR A 51 -1.02 -0.92 -1.30
N VAL A 52 -0.21 -0.73 -0.25
CA VAL A 52 0.40 0.55 0.12
C VAL A 52 1.86 0.54 -0.32
N CYS A 53 2.32 1.61 -0.96
CA CYS A 53 3.73 1.84 -1.28
C CYS A 53 4.23 3.07 -0.52
N SER A 54 5.45 3.04 0.01
CA SER A 54 6.12 4.21 0.61
C SER A 54 7.33 4.66 -0.17
#